data_AF-A0A5P1EJF6-F1
#
_entry.id   AF-A0A5P1EJF6-F1
#
_cell.length_a   1.000
_cell.length_b   1.000
_cell.length_c   1.000
_cell.angle_alpha   90.00
_cell.angle_beta   90.00
_cell.angle_gamma   90.00
#
_symmetry.space_group_name_H-M   'P 1'
#
loop_
_entity.id
_entity.type
_entity.pdbx_description
1 polymer ?
#
loop_
_entity_poly.entity_id
_entity_poly.type
_entity_poly.pdbx_seq_one_letter_code
_entity_poly.pdbx_strand_id
1 'polypeptide(L)'
;MCEVIDYPKGASDTASRMLGALNIFYNHTGKSPCFNLTSDHKSSRIEGWKWQGCTELVEPSIKNKNDSIFPPDYKHQHKQKSSDCPKDVKPRPHSITTEFGGHVSLL
;
A
#
# COMPACT_ATOMS: atom_id res chain seq x y z
N MET A 1 -15.57 -8.21 -5.42
CA MET A 1 -15.34 -6.74 -5.39
C MET A 1 -15.83 -6.09 -6.67
N CYS A 2 -15.29 -6.45 -7.84
CA CYS A 2 -15.72 -5.88 -9.13
C CYS A 2 -17.23 -5.98 -9.37
N GLU A 3 -17.87 -7.10 -9.03
CA GLU A 3 -19.33 -7.24 -9.16
C GLU A 3 -20.13 -6.10 -8.48
N VAL A 4 -19.74 -5.71 -7.27
CA VAL A 4 -20.40 -4.61 -6.53
C VAL A 4 -20.05 -3.25 -7.11
N ILE A 5 -18.88 -3.13 -7.73
CA ILE A 5 -18.47 -1.91 -8.43
C ILE A 5 -19.26 -1.79 -9.73
N ASP A 6 -19.33 -2.83 -10.56
CA ASP A 6 -19.92 -2.79 -11.91
C ASP A 6 -21.46 -2.80 -11.85
N TYR A 7 -22.01 -3.59 -10.94
CA TYR A 7 -23.45 -3.86 -10.79
C TYR A 7 -23.96 -3.55 -9.37
N PRO A 8 -23.96 -2.27 -8.93
CA PRO A 8 -24.37 -1.92 -7.58
C PRO A 8 -25.86 -2.18 -7.34
N LYS A 9 -26.18 -2.88 -6.24
CA LYS A 9 -27.55 -3.09 -5.75
C LYS A 9 -27.97 -1.88 -4.89
N GLY A 10 -28.09 -0.69 -5.49
CA GLY A 10 -28.42 0.54 -4.77
C GLY A 10 -27.87 1.79 -5.45
N ALA A 11 -27.42 2.75 -4.65
CA ALA A 11 -26.79 3.97 -5.17
C ALA A 11 -25.58 3.64 -6.06
N SER A 12 -25.50 4.31 -7.21
CA SER A 12 -24.57 3.99 -8.28
C SER A 12 -23.50 5.05 -8.51
N ASP A 13 -23.43 6.07 -7.65
CA ASP A 13 -22.35 7.06 -7.66
C ASP A 13 -21.01 6.40 -7.26
N THR A 14 -19.91 7.07 -7.62
CA THR A 14 -18.56 6.54 -7.41
C THR A 14 -18.27 6.21 -5.95
N ALA A 15 -18.73 7.03 -4.99
CA ALA A 15 -18.47 6.80 -3.58
C ALA A 15 -19.23 5.57 -3.08
N SER A 16 -20.49 5.40 -3.48
CA SER A 16 -21.30 4.23 -3.14
C SER A 16 -20.72 2.92 -3.70
N ARG A 17 -20.22 2.93 -4.95
CA ARG A 17 -19.54 1.77 -5.56
C ARG A 17 -18.26 1.41 -4.79
N MET A 18 -17.44 2.39 -4.43
CA MET A 18 -16.22 2.18 -3.64
C MET A 18 -16.54 1.69 -2.21
N LEU A 19 -17.57 2.25 -1.57
CA LEU A 19 -18.06 1.79 -0.26
C LEU A 19 -18.50 0.32 -0.31
N GLY A 20 -19.19 -0.08 -1.37
CA GLY A 20 -19.56 -1.48 -1.61
C GLY A 20 -18.35 -2.41 -1.70
N ALA A 21 -17.30 -1.99 -2.43
CA ALA A 21 -16.04 -2.73 -2.50
C ALA A 21 -15.32 -2.81 -1.15
N LEU A 22 -15.24 -1.70 -0.40
CA LEU A 22 -14.62 -1.63 0.92
C LEU A 22 -15.34 -2.53 1.93
N ASN A 23 -16.67 -2.63 1.87
CA ASN A 23 -17.44 -3.51 2.76
C ASN A 23 -17.07 -4.98 2.57
N ILE A 24 -16.74 -5.43 1.35
CA ILE A 24 -16.30 -6.82 1.13
C ILE A 24 -14.99 -7.10 1.88
N PHE A 25 -14.07 -6.14 1.96
CA PHE A 25 -12.78 -6.33 2.60
C PHE A 25 -12.82 -6.07 4.11
N TYR A 26 -13.33 -4.90 4.50
CA TYR A 26 -13.27 -4.38 5.87
C TYR A 26 -14.50 -4.73 6.71
N ASN A 27 -15.60 -5.17 6.09
CA ASN A 27 -16.86 -5.44 6.80
C ASN A 27 -17.62 -6.63 6.20
N HIS A 28 -16.92 -7.69 5.78
CA HIS A 28 -17.55 -8.86 5.16
C HIS A 28 -18.63 -9.52 6.05
N THR A 29 -18.49 -9.38 7.38
CA THR A 29 -19.46 -9.91 8.35
C THR A 29 -20.66 -9.00 8.59
N GLY A 30 -20.63 -7.76 8.11
CA GLY A 30 -21.66 -6.75 8.37
C GLY A 30 -21.70 -6.22 9.82
N LYS A 31 -20.72 -6.58 10.66
CA LYS A 31 -20.70 -6.21 12.09
C LYS A 31 -20.01 -4.88 12.38
N SER A 32 -19.25 -4.32 11.43
CA SER A 32 -18.59 -3.02 11.60
C SER A 32 -19.56 -1.89 11.25
N PRO A 33 -19.91 -1.01 12.20
CA PRO A 33 -20.83 0.10 11.93
C PRO A 33 -20.17 1.23 11.12
N CYS A 34 -18.84 1.32 11.12
CA CYS A 34 -18.07 2.33 10.40
C CYS A 34 -16.65 1.82 10.08
N PHE A 35 -15.93 2.51 9.20
CA PHE A 35 -14.51 2.24 8.93
C PHE A 35 -13.63 3.17 9.76
N ASN A 36 -12.74 2.58 10.55
CA ASN A 36 -11.69 3.33 11.22
C ASN A 36 -10.49 3.50 10.26
N LEU A 37 -10.31 4.70 9.73
CA LEU A 37 -9.22 5.03 8.81
C LEU A 37 -7.90 5.36 9.54
N THR A 38 -7.95 5.57 10.85
CA THR A 38 -6.81 5.91 11.69
C THR A 38 -6.45 4.70 12.54
N SER A 39 -6.01 3.62 11.90
CA SER A 39 -5.49 2.48 12.64
C SER A 39 -3.97 2.63 12.80
N ASP A 40 -3.54 3.12 13.96
CA ASP A 40 -2.16 2.98 14.42
C ASP A 40 -1.93 1.52 14.79
N HIS A 41 -1.79 0.65 13.79
CA HIS A 41 -1.45 -0.74 14.01
C HIS A 41 0.01 -0.86 14.44
N LYS A 42 0.28 -0.57 15.71
CA LYS A 42 1.57 -0.83 16.36
C LYS A 42 1.61 -2.29 16.76
N SER A 43 2.01 -3.15 15.83
CA SER A 43 2.33 -4.54 16.13
C SER A 43 3.80 -4.80 15.87
N SER A 44 4.40 -5.71 16.63
CA SER A 44 5.80 -6.13 16.42
C SER A 44 6.05 -6.64 15.00
N ARG A 45 5.02 -7.21 14.34
CA ARG A 45 5.08 -7.60 12.93
C ARG A 45 5.25 -6.40 11.99
N ILE A 46 4.49 -5.34 12.21
CA ILE A 46 4.57 -4.12 11.39
C ILE A 46 5.91 -3.41 11.62
N GLU A 47 6.41 -3.40 12.86
CA GLU A 47 7.73 -2.86 13.16
C GLU A 47 8.86 -3.69 12.53
N GLY A 48 8.75 -5.02 12.56
CA GLY A 48 9.70 -5.91 11.88
C GLY A 48 9.72 -5.70 10.37
N TRP A 49 8.54 -5.59 9.74
CA TRP A 49 8.45 -5.29 8.30
C TRP A 49 9.05 -3.93 7.97
N LYS A 50 8.78 -2.93 8.81
CA LYS A 50 9.37 -1.60 8.69
C LYS A 50 10.90 -1.64 8.77
N TRP A 51 11.46 -2.41 9.70
CA TRP A 51 12.90 -2.62 9.81
C TRP A 51 13.49 -3.27 8.56
N GLN A 52 12.86 -4.33 8.04
CA GLN A 52 13.30 -4.99 6.81
C GLN A 52 13.30 -4.04 5.61
N GLY A 53 12.23 -3.25 5.42
CA GLY A 53 12.15 -2.28 4.35
C GLY A 53 13.15 -1.12 4.49
N CYS A 54 13.47 -0.72 5.72
CA CYS A 54 14.46 0.31 6.00
C CYS A 54 15.91 -0.17 5.84
N THR A 55 16.16 -1.47 5.73
CA THR A 55 17.50 -2.06 5.67
C THR A 55 17.79 -2.67 4.30
N GLU A 56 17.11 -3.75 3.92
CA GLU A 56 17.47 -4.57 2.76
C GLU A 56 16.32 -4.69 1.74
N LEU A 57 15.06 -4.77 2.21
CA LEU A 57 13.87 -4.85 1.36
C LEU A 57 13.42 -3.46 0.88
N VAL A 58 14.36 -2.68 0.37
CA VAL A 58 14.12 -1.29 -0.03
C VAL A 58 13.33 -1.27 -1.34
N GLU A 59 12.02 -1.05 -1.26
CA GLU A 59 11.16 -0.99 -2.45
C GLU A 59 11.28 0.37 -3.16
N PRO A 60 11.35 0.38 -4.51
CA PRO A 60 11.34 1.60 -5.28
C PRO A 60 9.97 2.29 -5.20
N SER A 61 9.99 3.59 -5.48
CA SER A 61 8.78 4.41 -5.49
C SER A 61 7.84 3.97 -6.60
N ILE A 62 6.61 3.60 -6.24
CA ILE A 62 5.55 3.42 -7.23
C ILE A 62 5.19 4.80 -7.80
N LYS A 63 5.36 4.96 -9.11
CA LYS A 63 4.90 6.14 -9.85
C LYS A 63 3.53 5.83 -10.43
N ASN A 64 2.50 6.52 -9.96
CA ASN A 64 1.18 6.47 -10.62
C ASN A 64 1.27 7.31 -11.89
N LYS A 65 1.43 6.65 -13.05
CA LYS A 65 1.30 7.28 -14.36
C LYS A 65 -0.10 6.99 -14.92
N ASN A 66 -0.35 7.40 -16.16
CA ASN A 66 -1.58 7.11 -16.91
C ASN A 66 -1.71 5.62 -17.32
N ASP A 67 -0.95 4.73 -16.71
CA ASP A 67 -0.98 3.27 -16.88
C ASP A 67 -1.65 2.54 -15.70
N SER A 68 -2.20 3.28 -14.72
CA SER A 68 -2.88 2.72 -13.55
C SER A 68 -4.30 3.28 -13.39
N ILE A 69 -5.12 2.60 -12.60
CA ILE A 69 -6.47 3.04 -12.22
C ILE A 69 -6.47 4.06 -11.06
N PHE A 70 -5.29 4.40 -10.52
CA PHE A 70 -5.14 5.34 -9.42
C PHE A 70 -4.94 6.77 -9.95
N PRO A 71 -5.37 7.81 -9.20
CA PRO A 71 -5.15 9.19 -9.60
C PRO A 71 -3.65 9.50 -9.80
N PRO A 72 -3.28 10.24 -10.86
CA PRO A 72 -1.88 10.51 -11.22
C PRO A 72 -1.16 11.37 -10.15
N ASP A 73 -1.89 12.26 -9.48
CA ASP A 73 -1.37 13.15 -8.45
C ASP A 73 -1.47 12.57 -7.03
N TYR A 74 -1.75 11.26 -6.90
CA TYR A 74 -1.81 10.64 -5.57
C TYR A 74 -0.41 10.61 -4.94
N LYS A 75 -0.13 11.59 -4.07
CA LYS A 75 1.18 11.83 -3.44
C LYS A 75 1.63 10.75 -2.45
N HIS A 76 0.87 9.68 -2.28
CA HIS A 76 1.40 8.46 -1.66
C HIS A 76 2.13 7.66 -2.74
N GLN A 77 3.20 8.26 -3.27
CA GLN A 77 4.31 7.42 -3.69
C GLN A 77 4.67 6.67 -2.42
N HIS A 78 4.37 5.36 -2.35
CA HIS A 78 4.94 4.47 -1.35
C HIS A 78 6.45 4.46 -1.63
N LYS A 79 7.11 5.54 -1.24
CA LYS A 79 8.53 5.57 -0.92
C LYS A 79 8.51 5.35 0.56
N GLN A 80 9.16 4.30 1.03
CA GLN A 80 9.65 4.35 2.39
C GLN A 80 10.62 5.53 2.43
N LYS A 81 10.15 6.68 2.93
CA LYS A 81 11.00 7.86 2.99
C LYS A 81 12.08 7.55 4.03
N SER A 82 13.27 8.07 3.86
CA SER A 82 14.30 7.98 4.91
C SER A 82 13.78 8.51 6.25
N SER A 83 12.85 9.48 6.23
CA SER A 83 12.14 10.00 7.41
C SER A 83 11.25 8.98 8.11
N ASP A 84 10.82 7.93 7.42
CA ASP A 84 9.99 6.88 8.01
C ASP A 84 10.86 5.85 8.73
N CYS A 85 12.17 5.81 8.45
CA CYS A 85 13.11 4.89 9.07
C CYS A 85 13.64 5.40 10.43
N PRO A 86 14.05 4.49 11.33
CA PRO A 86 14.81 4.89 12.51
C PRO A 86 16.05 5.69 12.09
N LYS A 87 16.40 6.74 12.84
CA LYS A 87 17.45 7.70 12.48
C LYS A 87 18.82 7.06 12.22
N ASP A 88 19.08 5.93 12.87
CA ASP A 88 20.37 5.23 12.82
C ASP A 88 20.41 4.12 11.76
N VAL A 89 19.36 3.99 10.93
CA VAL A 89 19.26 2.98 9.88
C VAL A 89 19.49 3.62 8.52
N LYS A 90 20.48 3.09 7.80
CA LYS A 90 20.77 3.47 6.40
C LYS A 90 20.32 2.35 5.44
N PRO A 91 19.33 2.60 4.56
CA PRO A 91 18.88 1.62 3.57
C PRO A 91 20.00 1.18 2.61
N ARG A 92 20.01 -0.11 2.26
CA ARG A 92 20.96 -0.77 1.35
C ARG A 92 20.20 -1.36 0.14
N PRO A 93 19.79 -0.54 -0.84
CA PRO A 93 18.87 -0.96 -1.91
C PRO A 93 19.38 -2.07 -2.82
N HIS A 94 20.70 -2.26 -2.91
CA HIS A 94 21.30 -3.30 -3.75
C HIS A 94 21.66 -4.59 -2.99
N SER A 95 21.43 -4.66 -1.67
CA SER A 95 21.80 -5.84 -0.87
C SER A 95 21.11 -7.10 -1.39
N ILE A 96 19.80 -7.04 -1.58
CA ILE A 96 19.01 -8.19 -2.07
C ILE A 96 19.42 -8.60 -3.47
N THR A 97 19.61 -7.65 -4.38
CA THR A 97 19.99 -7.96 -5.77
C THR A 97 21.42 -8.46 -5.90
N THR A 98 22.30 -8.10 -4.94
CA THR A 98 23.68 -8.60 -4.88
C THR A 98 23.72 -10.03 -4.37
N GLU A 99 23.00 -10.32 -3.29
CA GLU A 99 23.02 -11.64 -2.63
C GLU A 99 22.19 -12.68 -3.39
N PHE A 100 21.00 -12.30 -3.84
CA PHE A 100 20.01 -13.23 -4.41
C PHE A 100 19.81 -13.05 -5.93
N GLY A 101 20.52 -12.09 -6.54
CA GLY A 101 20.43 -11.81 -7.97
C GLY A 101 19.21 -10.97 -8.37
N GLY A 102 19.01 -10.86 -9.69
CA GLY A 102 18.00 -10.02 -10.32
C GLY A 102 18.53 -9.41 -11.61
N HIS A 103 17.63 -8.99 -12.53
CA HIS A 103 18.06 -8.21 -13.68
C HIS A 103 18.43 -6.81 -13.20
N VAL A 104 19.72 -6.49 -13.29
CA VAL A 104 20.23 -5.15 -13.05
C VAL A 104 19.74 -4.25 -14.19
N SER A 105 18.62 -3.54 -14.01
CA SER A 105 18.35 -2.31 -14.76
C SER A 105 19.22 -1.21 -14.16
N LEU A 106 20.51 -1.21 -14.53
CA LEU A 106 21.29 0.01 -14.57
C LEU A 106 20.73 0.79 -15.76
N LEU A 107 19.80 1.72 -15.53
CA LEU A 107 19.46 2.90 -16.35
C LEU A 107 18.26 3.65 -15.73
#